data_AF-A0A091HS12-F1
#
_entry.id   AF-A0A091HS12-F1
#
_cell.length_a   1.000
_cell.length_b   1.000
_cell.length_c   1.000
_cell.angle_alpha   90.00
_cell.angle_beta   90.00
_cell.angle_gamma   90.00
#
_symmetry.space_group_name_H-M   'P 1'
#
loop_
_entity.id
_entity.type
_entity.pdbx_description
1 polymer ?
#
loop_
_entity_poly.entity_id
_entity_poly.type
_entity_poly.pdbx_seq_one_letter_code
_entity_poly.pdbx_strand_id
1 'polypeptide(L)' 'FADRGNKTVQALATDSNTYMIVFATRVKNGKTLHMLRLYS' A
#
# COMPACT_ATOMS: atom_id res chain seq x y z
N PHE A 1 -1.38 7.06 19.36
CA PHE A 1 -0.82 5.79 18.85
C PHE A 1 -1.42 5.53 17.47
N ALA A 2 -0.63 5.61 16.40
CA ALA A 2 -1.15 5.47 15.05
C ALA A 2 -1.74 4.07 14.86
N ASP A 3 -2.95 3.99 14.30
CA ASP A 3 -3.64 2.77 13.87
C ASP A 3 -2.81 2.05 12.79
N ARG A 4 -1.76 1.36 13.23
CA ARG A 4 -0.85 0.56 12.41
C ARG A 4 -1.42 -0.85 12.21
N GLY A 5 -2.75 -0.96 12.04
CA GLY A 5 -3.41 -2.23 11.76
C GLY A 5 -2.72 -2.93 10.59
N ASN A 6 -2.53 -4.26 10.70
CA ASN A 6 -1.75 -5.10 9.77
C ASN A 6 -1.89 -4.65 8.32
N LYS A 7 -0.88 -3.90 7.86
CA LYS A 7 -0.80 -3.33 6.53
C LYS A 7 0.50 -3.79 5.89
N THR A 8 0.38 -4.53 4.79
CA THR A 8 1.51 -4.91 3.95
C THR A 8 1.54 -4.00 2.74
N VAL A 9 2.73 -3.57 2.34
CA VAL A 9 2.94 -2.66 1.22
C VAL A 9 3.99 -3.28 0.31
N GLN A 10 3.66 -3.41 -0.97
CA GLN A 10 4.53 -3.95 -2.00
C GLN A 10 4.69 -2.92 -3.11
N ALA A 11 5.93 -2.53 -3.41
CA ALA A 11 6.23 -1.72 -4.58
C ALA A 11 6.12 -2.60 -5.82
N LEU A 12 5.33 -2.15 -6.81
CA LEU A 12 5.15 -2.86 -8.07
C LEU A 12 6.09 -2.32 -9.16
N ALA A 13 6.22 -1.00 -9.26
CA ALA A 13 7.09 -0.33 -10.21
C ALA A 13 7.50 1.05 -9.68
N THR A 14 8.73 1.46 -9.96
CA THR A 14 9.19 2.82 -9.74
C THR A 14 10.35 3.11 -10.67
N ASP A 15 10.45 4.34 -11.17
CA ASP A 15 11.66 4.85 -11.84
C ASP A 15 12.64 5.50 -10.84
N SER A 16 12.36 5.36 -9.53
CA SER A 16 13.09 5.95 -8.41
C SER A 16 13.14 7.49 -8.39
N ASN A 17 12.44 8.17 -9.29
CA ASN A 17 12.60 9.62 -9.48
C ASN A 17 11.26 10.34 -9.63
N THR A 18 10.40 9.88 -10.52
CA THR A 18 9.17 10.60 -10.90
C THR A 18 7.90 9.84 -10.58
N TYR A 19 7.96 8.51 -10.40
CA TYR A 19 6.76 7.78 -10.01
C TYR A 19 7.04 6.50 -9.22
N MET A 20 6.03 6.07 -8.48
CA MET A 20 5.98 4.76 -7.84
C MET A 20 4.54 4.23 -7.82
N ILE A 21 4.37 2.98 -8.23
CA ILE A 21 3.12 2.23 -8.12
C ILE A 21 3.25 1.26 -6.95
N VAL A 22 2.29 1.32 -6.03
CA VAL A 22 2.28 0.53 -4.80
C VAL A 22 0.98 -0.25 -4.68
N PHE A 23 1.10 -1.53 -4.35
CA PHE A 23 -0.01 -2.36 -3.91
C PHE A 23 0.02 -2.50 -2.39
N ALA A 24 -1.03 -2.02 -1.72
CA ALA A 24 -1.20 -2.13 -0.29
C ALA A 24 -2.33 -3.11 0.05
N THR A 25 -2.08 -3.99 1.01
CA THR A 25 -3.11 -4.82 1.63
C THR A 25 -3.25 -4.44 3.08
N ARG A 26 -4.48 -4.41 3.58
CA ARG A 26 -4.77 -4.15 5.00
C ARG A 26 -5.87 -5.08 5.48
N VAL A 27 -5.68 -5.69 6.64
CA VAL A 27 -6.77 -6.39 7.34
C VAL A 27 -7.48 -5.40 8.25
N LYS A 28 -8.80 -5.27 8.10
CA LYS A 28 -9.66 -4.45 8.97
C LYS A 28 -10.94 -5.23 9.27
N ASN A 29 -11.22 -5.46 10.55
CA ASN A 29 -12.39 -6.20 11.02
C ASN A 29 -12.53 -7.59 10.37
N GLY A 30 -11.43 -8.34 10.26
CA GLY A 30 -11.41 -9.67 9.63
C GLY A 30 -11.53 -9.69 8.11
N LYS A 31 -11.71 -8.53 7.46
CA LYS A 31 -11.73 -8.41 5.99
C LYS A 31 -10.40 -7.88 5.48
N THR A 32 -9.90 -8.48 4.41
CA THR A 32 -8.73 -7.99 3.68
C THR A 32 -9.18 -6.98 2.65
N LEU A 33 -8.59 -5.78 2.71
CA LEU A 33 -8.79 -4.70 1.77
C LEU A 33 -7.54 -4.58 0.90
N HIS A 34 -7.75 -4.31 -0.39
CA HIS A 34 -6.70 -4.10 -1.38
C HIS A 34 -6.75 -2.67 -1.88
N MET A 35 -5.58 -2.08 -2.14
CA MET A 35 -5.49 -0.72 -2.68
C MET A 35 -4.29 -0.60 -3.61
N LEU A 36 -4.52 -0.05 -4.79
CA LEU A 36 -3.48 0.35 -5.73
C LEU A 36 -3.30 1.87 -5.64
N ARG A 37 -2.06 2.33 -5.52
CA ARG A 37 -1.73 3.76 -5.46
C ARG A 37 -0.62 4.11 -6.43
N LEU A 38 -0.79 5.23 -7.13
CA LEU A 38 0.26 5.91 -7.88
C LEU A 38 0.75 7.09 -7.03
N TYR A 39 2.07 7.19 -6.89
CA TYR A 39 2.78 8.35 -6.38
C TYR A 39 3.52 8.97 -7.57
N SER A 40 3.43 10.29 -7.71
CA SER A 40 4.07 11.10 -8.75
C SER A 40 4.57 12.40 -8.15
#